data_AF-A0A7Y9R5J8-F1
#
_entry.id   AF-A0A7Y9R5J8-F1
#
_cell.length_a   1.000
_cell.length_b   1.000
_cell.length_c   1.000
_cell.angle_alpha   90.00
_cell.angle_beta   90.00
_cell.angle_gamma   90.00
#
_symmetry.space_group_name_H-M   'P 1'
#
loop_
_entity.id
_entity.type
_entity.pdbx_description
1 polymer ?
#
loop_
_entity_poly.entity_id
_entity_poly.type
_entity_poly.pdbx_seq_one_letter_code
_entity_poly.pdbx_strand_id
1 'polypeptide(L)'
;MSEDNQAEEIETSAPEPKPEPLFTLDLGANGGVLAPTSYAEIKSWIETELTFWGWVSRYSHRTSEGDPGYRLQLGLQMLRQAQQHLVDAEKNKSDANKVEENQKNLAAEKSNQERCQSRIREAYVGGKFPHSSTSAAKRIQQLQASSDDISAFMYAAVYLQPVNAQNSIYGQPLSGWRGLVEGLVDRYDLIGEVSDGRQQAAEASFEQLRNKAEQFVSEKSQACDALHRDYAGLTDSVRQEAERQVTEFGESHTRWQAEFDQLKAKHQQDMEKLRKTFEEEMGLRAPALYWKDKQKTHGTWSNVWGAVSFLGIVGAASGLGFQIHDLLKNTPANTAPETWRLAVLALVAVFTVWGVRLIVRLFLSHQHLYTDAQERITMVQTYLSLMEGEHLASRKDRQLILQALFRPASDGLVKDEGVPFSLAEVITRQGKP
;
A
#
# COMPACT_ATOMS: atom_id res chain seq x y z
N MET A 1 -44.94 -33.13 -99.26
CA MET A 1 -44.56 -32.45 -98.02
C MET A 1 -43.05 -32.34 -98.05
N SER A 2 -42.61 -31.09 -98.01
CA SER A 2 -41.25 -30.56 -98.00
C SER A 2 -40.34 -31.22 -96.96
N GLU A 3 -39.06 -31.38 -97.28
CA GLU A 3 -38.00 -30.48 -96.82
C GLU A 3 -36.66 -30.86 -97.45
N ASP A 4 -36.08 -29.87 -98.15
CA ASP A 4 -34.69 -29.83 -98.58
C ASP A 4 -33.76 -29.87 -97.36
N ASN A 5 -32.67 -30.61 -97.46
CA ASN A 5 -31.50 -30.34 -96.63
C ASN A 5 -30.25 -30.35 -97.53
N GLN A 6 -29.73 -29.15 -97.76
CA GLN A 6 -28.52 -28.90 -98.53
C GLN A 6 -27.30 -29.40 -97.75
N ALA A 7 -26.48 -30.22 -98.38
CA ALA A 7 -25.16 -30.57 -97.89
C ALA A 7 -24.19 -29.42 -98.23
N GLU A 8 -23.70 -28.72 -97.20
CA GLU A 8 -22.66 -27.71 -97.31
C GLU A 8 -21.30 -28.40 -97.06
N GLU A 9 -20.54 -28.57 -98.14
CA GLU A 9 -19.21 -29.19 -98.18
C GLU A 9 -18.18 -28.13 -97.73
N ILE A 10 -17.70 -28.23 -96.49
CA ILE A 10 -16.65 -27.35 -95.96
C ILE A 10 -15.28 -27.92 -96.35
N GLU A 11 -14.67 -27.35 -97.40
CA GLU A 11 -13.25 -27.48 -97.69
C GLU A 11 -12.42 -27.00 -96.48
N THR A 12 -11.76 -27.94 -95.80
CA THR A 12 -10.76 -27.63 -94.78
C THR A 12 -9.40 -27.46 -95.46
N SER A 13 -9.02 -26.21 -95.73
CA SER A 13 -7.65 -25.88 -96.13
C SER A 13 -6.69 -26.22 -94.98
N ALA A 14 -5.67 -27.02 -95.29
CA ALA A 14 -4.62 -27.37 -94.33
C ALA A 14 -3.82 -26.11 -93.93
N PRO A 15 -3.46 -25.91 -92.65
CA PRO A 15 -2.69 -24.76 -92.20
C PRO A 15 -1.28 -24.75 -92.81
N GLU A 16 -0.82 -23.57 -93.24
CA GLU A 16 0.53 -23.34 -93.79
C GLU A 16 1.65 -23.85 -92.85
N PRO A 17 2.72 -24.45 -93.40
CA PRO A 17 3.83 -24.95 -92.60
C PRO A 17 4.54 -23.80 -91.87
N LYS A 18 4.72 -23.96 -90.55
CA LYS A 18 5.43 -22.98 -89.72
C LYS A 18 6.86 -22.78 -90.25
N PRO A 19 7.37 -21.53 -90.30
CA PRO A 19 8.74 -21.23 -90.72
C PRO A 19 9.79 -21.99 -89.88
N GLU A 20 10.93 -22.32 -90.49
CA GLU A 20 12.02 -23.03 -89.80
C GLU A 20 12.51 -22.21 -88.58
N PRO A 21 12.73 -22.86 -87.43
CA PRO A 21 13.18 -22.17 -86.23
C PRO A 21 14.61 -21.64 -86.40
N LEU A 22 14.89 -20.46 -85.86
CA LEU A 22 16.23 -19.88 -85.84
C LEU A 22 17.23 -20.86 -85.18
N PHE A 23 16.83 -21.46 -84.07
CA PHE A 23 17.51 -22.57 -83.44
C PHE A 23 16.52 -23.38 -82.60
N THR A 24 16.92 -24.57 -82.17
CA THR A 24 16.17 -25.39 -81.21
C THR A 24 16.99 -25.64 -79.97
N LEU A 25 16.41 -25.40 -78.80
CA LEU A 25 17.03 -25.64 -77.50
C LEU A 25 16.04 -26.37 -76.59
N ASP A 26 16.41 -27.57 -76.16
CA ASP A 26 15.63 -28.33 -75.19
C ASP A 26 16.01 -27.91 -73.76
N LEU A 27 15.03 -27.38 -73.02
CA LEU A 27 15.14 -27.02 -71.60
C LEU A 27 14.56 -28.12 -70.70
N GLY A 28 14.04 -29.21 -71.27
CA GLY A 28 13.45 -30.34 -70.55
C GLY A 28 12.27 -29.94 -69.66
N ALA A 29 12.24 -30.46 -68.44
CA ALA A 29 11.23 -30.11 -67.44
C ALA A 29 11.28 -28.62 -67.01
N ASN A 30 12.34 -27.90 -67.37
CA ASN A 30 12.61 -26.51 -66.99
C ASN A 30 12.24 -25.52 -68.11
N GLY A 31 11.06 -25.68 -68.72
CA GLY A 31 10.54 -24.77 -69.75
C GLY A 31 10.26 -25.40 -71.12
N GLY A 32 10.48 -26.71 -71.29
CA GLY A 32 10.19 -27.42 -72.54
C GLY A 32 11.17 -27.08 -73.66
N VAL A 33 10.72 -27.16 -74.91
CA VAL A 33 11.56 -26.89 -76.09
C VAL A 33 11.36 -25.44 -76.55
N LEU A 34 12.43 -24.67 -76.58
CA LEU A 34 12.49 -23.32 -77.14
C LEU A 34 12.92 -23.41 -78.61
N ALA A 35 12.02 -23.07 -79.53
CA ALA A 35 12.26 -23.11 -80.98
C ALA A 35 11.70 -21.84 -81.67
N PRO A 36 12.27 -20.65 -81.42
CA PRO A 36 11.76 -19.40 -81.94
C PRO A 36 11.90 -19.32 -83.46
N THR A 37 10.87 -18.84 -84.12
CA THR A 37 10.81 -18.66 -85.58
C THR A 37 11.16 -17.25 -86.03
N SER A 38 11.26 -16.29 -85.09
CA SER A 38 11.64 -14.91 -85.37
C SER A 38 12.43 -14.27 -84.23
N TYR A 39 13.19 -13.20 -84.54
CA TYR A 39 13.93 -12.39 -83.55
C TYR A 39 12.97 -11.74 -82.53
N ALA A 40 11.78 -11.33 -82.97
CA ALA A 40 10.76 -10.75 -82.11
C ALA A 40 10.22 -11.77 -81.08
N GLU A 41 10.02 -13.02 -81.50
CA GLU A 41 9.53 -14.10 -80.63
C GLU A 41 10.53 -14.41 -79.50
N ILE A 42 11.80 -14.60 -79.85
CA ILE A 42 12.84 -14.82 -78.82
C ILE A 42 13.08 -13.59 -77.95
N LYS A 43 12.99 -12.38 -78.50
CA LYS A 43 13.09 -11.14 -77.72
C LYS A 43 11.99 -11.07 -76.66
N SER A 44 10.74 -11.30 -77.05
CA SER A 44 9.59 -11.31 -76.15
C SER A 44 9.72 -12.41 -75.09
N TRP A 45 10.23 -13.58 -75.46
CA TRP A 45 10.52 -14.67 -74.52
C TRP A 45 11.57 -14.26 -73.48
N ILE A 46 12.70 -13.69 -73.91
CA ILE A 46 13.75 -13.20 -72.98
C ILE A 46 13.21 -12.08 -72.09
N GLU A 47 12.42 -11.14 -72.64
CA GLU A 47 11.81 -10.03 -71.88
C GLU A 47 10.82 -10.53 -70.82
N THR A 48 10.05 -11.57 -71.12
CA THR A 48 9.13 -12.21 -70.16
C THR A 48 9.90 -12.74 -68.96
N GLU A 49 11.00 -13.48 -69.20
CA GLU A 49 11.84 -14.02 -68.13
C GLU A 49 12.57 -12.91 -67.35
N LEU A 50 13.11 -11.90 -68.04
CA LEU A 50 13.76 -10.76 -67.39
C LEU A 50 12.78 -9.97 -66.50
N THR A 51 11.52 -9.85 -66.92
CA THR A 51 10.46 -9.17 -66.16
C THR A 51 10.07 -10.00 -64.94
N PHE A 52 9.83 -11.30 -65.12
CA PHE A 52 9.48 -12.22 -64.03
C PHE A 52 10.53 -12.21 -62.92
N TRP A 53 11.80 -12.24 -63.29
CA TRP A 53 12.94 -12.27 -62.37
C TRP A 53 13.49 -10.89 -62.00
N GLY A 54 12.83 -9.80 -62.43
CA GLY A 54 13.32 -8.43 -62.23
C GLY A 54 13.56 -8.08 -60.76
N TRP A 55 12.78 -8.67 -59.85
CA TRP A 55 12.92 -8.46 -58.41
C TRP A 55 14.28 -8.89 -57.86
N VAL A 56 14.94 -9.90 -58.47
CA VAL A 56 16.25 -10.43 -58.04
C VAL A 56 17.32 -9.33 -58.04
N SER A 57 17.21 -8.38 -58.98
CA SER A 57 18.15 -7.27 -59.11
C SER A 57 18.04 -6.19 -58.03
N ARG A 58 16.95 -6.19 -57.25
CA ARG A 58 16.77 -5.26 -56.12
C ARG A 58 17.60 -5.67 -54.90
N TYR A 59 18.01 -6.94 -54.83
CA TYR A 59 18.82 -7.46 -53.74
C TYR A 59 20.31 -7.18 -54.02
N SER A 60 20.87 -6.18 -53.34
CA SER A 60 22.20 -5.62 -53.63
C SER A 60 23.30 -6.05 -52.66
N HIS A 61 23.04 -7.03 -51.78
CA HIS A 61 24.07 -7.51 -50.85
C HIS A 61 25.09 -8.42 -51.55
N ARG A 62 26.31 -8.41 -51.01
CA ARG A 62 27.57 -8.90 -51.59
C ARG A 62 27.40 -10.09 -52.54
N THR A 63 27.81 -9.90 -53.79
CA THR A 63 27.94 -10.92 -54.85
C THR A 63 29.10 -11.88 -54.56
N SER A 64 29.07 -12.55 -53.42
CA SER A 64 29.94 -13.69 -53.14
C SER A 64 29.22 -14.97 -53.55
N GLU A 65 29.96 -15.99 -53.99
CA GLU A 65 29.36 -17.27 -54.42
C GLU A 65 28.53 -17.95 -53.31
N GLY A 66 28.77 -17.59 -52.04
CA GLY A 66 28.04 -18.08 -50.87
C GLY A 66 26.79 -17.28 -50.51
N ASP A 67 26.42 -16.24 -51.26
CA ASP A 67 25.17 -15.49 -51.04
C ASP A 67 23.97 -16.27 -51.63
N PRO A 68 22.86 -16.42 -50.88
CA PRO A 68 21.64 -17.08 -51.35
C PRO A 68 21.12 -16.59 -52.71
N GLY A 69 21.26 -15.30 -53.03
CA GLY A 69 20.76 -14.70 -54.27
C GLY A 69 21.69 -14.85 -55.48
N TYR A 70 22.95 -15.24 -55.27
CA TYR A 70 24.00 -15.17 -56.28
C TYR A 70 23.69 -15.96 -57.56
N ARG A 71 23.17 -17.19 -57.43
CA ARG A 71 22.90 -18.06 -58.59
C ARG A 71 21.74 -17.56 -59.46
N LEU A 72 20.69 -17.00 -58.84
CA LEU A 72 19.61 -16.35 -59.58
C LEU A 72 20.11 -15.10 -60.30
N GLN A 73 20.98 -14.32 -59.66
CA GLN A 73 21.59 -13.16 -60.30
C GLN A 73 22.48 -13.54 -61.49
N LEU A 74 23.25 -14.63 -61.37
CA LEU A 74 24.09 -15.14 -62.45
C LEU A 74 23.24 -15.59 -63.65
N GLY A 75 22.15 -16.33 -63.41
CA GLY A 75 21.22 -16.72 -64.47
C GLY A 75 20.58 -15.50 -65.14
N LEU A 76 20.15 -14.50 -64.36
CA LEU A 76 19.62 -13.25 -64.88
C LEU A 76 20.63 -12.48 -65.74
N GLN A 77 21.91 -12.48 -65.32
CA GLN A 77 23.00 -11.87 -66.09
C GLN A 77 23.22 -12.58 -67.42
N MET A 78 23.15 -13.92 -67.46
CA MET A 78 23.25 -14.70 -68.69
C MET A 78 22.09 -14.39 -69.65
N LEU A 79 20.86 -14.19 -69.15
CA LEU A 79 19.72 -13.78 -69.97
C LEU A 79 19.90 -12.36 -70.55
N ARG A 80 20.45 -11.43 -69.76
CA ARG A 80 20.80 -10.09 -70.27
C ARG A 80 21.87 -10.16 -71.37
N GLN A 81 22.87 -11.03 -71.22
CA GLN A 81 23.87 -11.26 -72.27
C GLN A 81 23.28 -11.91 -73.51
N ALA A 82 22.34 -12.84 -73.35
CA ALA A 82 21.58 -13.42 -74.46
C ALA A 82 20.79 -12.34 -75.22
N GLN A 83 20.10 -11.46 -74.48
CA GLN A 83 19.38 -10.32 -75.06
C GLN A 83 20.31 -9.41 -75.86
N GLN A 84 21.51 -9.12 -75.34
CA GLN A 84 22.49 -8.29 -76.06
C GLN A 84 22.94 -8.95 -77.37
N HIS A 85 23.31 -10.24 -77.32
CA HIS A 85 23.70 -10.97 -78.53
C HIS A 85 22.56 -11.08 -79.55
N LEU A 86 21.31 -11.16 -79.08
CA LEU A 86 20.15 -11.15 -79.95
C LEU A 86 19.97 -9.82 -80.69
N VAL A 87 20.12 -8.70 -79.98
CA VAL A 87 20.06 -7.35 -80.56
C VAL A 87 21.19 -7.16 -81.60
N ASP A 88 22.39 -7.63 -81.30
CA ASP A 88 23.51 -7.57 -82.23
C ASP A 88 23.29 -8.46 -83.47
N ALA A 89 22.66 -9.63 -83.32
CA ALA A 89 22.29 -10.49 -84.44
C ALA A 89 21.21 -9.85 -85.34
N GLU A 90 20.17 -9.26 -84.74
CA GLU A 90 19.10 -8.56 -85.47
C GLU A 90 19.66 -7.35 -86.25
N LYS A 91 20.60 -6.61 -85.64
CA LYS A 91 21.33 -5.53 -86.33
C LYS A 91 22.15 -6.05 -87.51
N ASN A 92 22.93 -7.11 -87.31
CA ASN A 92 23.73 -7.72 -88.38
C ASN A 92 22.86 -8.22 -89.55
N LYS A 93 21.67 -8.78 -89.27
CA LYS A 93 20.69 -9.16 -90.30
C LYS A 93 20.17 -7.94 -91.07
N SER A 94 19.83 -6.86 -90.35
CA SER A 94 19.40 -5.60 -90.96
C SER A 94 20.47 -5.02 -91.89
N ASP A 95 21.74 -5.10 -91.49
CA ASP A 95 22.87 -4.54 -92.23
C ASP A 95 23.35 -5.46 -93.38
N ALA A 96 23.20 -6.78 -93.26
CA ALA A 96 23.41 -7.74 -94.35
C ALA A 96 22.47 -7.52 -95.54
N ASN A 97 21.23 -7.09 -95.25
CA ASN A 97 20.24 -6.74 -96.27
C ASN A 97 20.55 -5.44 -97.03
N LYS A 98 21.57 -4.66 -96.62
CA LYS A 98 21.86 -3.33 -97.18
C LYS A 98 22.97 -3.30 -98.26
N VAL A 99 24.19 -3.86 -98.10
CA VAL A 99 25.33 -3.72 -99.08
C VAL A 99 26.52 -4.73 -98.87
N GLU A 100 27.37 -4.92 -99.90
CA GLU A 100 28.67 -5.63 -100.14
C GLU A 100 29.42 -6.44 -99.05
N GLU A 101 29.31 -6.16 -97.75
CA GLU A 101 29.88 -7.02 -96.68
C GLU A 101 28.93 -8.15 -96.25
N ASN A 102 27.98 -8.53 -97.13
CA ASN A 102 26.89 -9.47 -96.85
C ASN A 102 27.37 -10.78 -96.19
N GLN A 103 28.45 -11.37 -96.70
CA GLN A 103 28.94 -12.65 -96.18
C GLN A 103 29.53 -12.55 -94.76
N LYS A 104 30.18 -11.43 -94.43
CA LYS A 104 30.74 -11.15 -93.10
C LYS A 104 29.64 -10.82 -92.10
N ASN A 105 28.63 -10.05 -92.52
CA ASN A 105 27.47 -9.71 -91.68
C ASN A 105 26.58 -10.93 -91.42
N LEU A 106 26.38 -11.81 -92.41
CA LEU A 106 25.65 -13.07 -92.26
C LEU A 106 26.39 -14.05 -91.32
N ALA A 107 27.72 -14.13 -91.41
CA ALA A 107 28.54 -14.90 -90.48
C ALA A 107 28.46 -14.33 -89.05
N ALA A 108 28.48 -13.00 -88.91
CA ALA A 108 28.34 -12.33 -87.62
C ALA A 108 26.94 -12.46 -87.01
N GLU A 109 25.88 -12.44 -87.83
CA GLU A 109 24.51 -12.76 -87.42
C GLU A 109 24.46 -14.17 -86.82
N LYS A 110 24.91 -15.17 -87.58
CA LYS A 110 24.89 -16.57 -87.14
C LYS A 110 25.70 -16.78 -85.86
N SER A 111 26.89 -16.18 -85.76
CA SER A 111 27.72 -16.27 -84.55
C SER A 111 27.04 -15.63 -83.33
N ASN A 112 26.39 -14.48 -83.48
CA ASN A 112 25.65 -13.84 -82.39
C ASN A 112 24.39 -14.64 -82.01
N GLN A 113 23.71 -15.26 -82.98
CA GLN A 113 22.61 -16.18 -82.71
C GLN A 113 23.08 -17.40 -81.89
N GLU A 114 24.20 -18.00 -82.26
CA GLU A 114 24.82 -19.12 -81.52
C GLU A 114 25.22 -18.70 -80.10
N ARG A 115 25.77 -17.48 -79.92
CA ARG A 115 26.09 -16.93 -78.59
C ARG A 115 24.84 -16.69 -77.75
N CYS A 116 23.77 -16.16 -78.34
CA CYS A 116 22.48 -16.00 -77.67
C CYS A 116 21.96 -17.36 -77.18
N GLN A 117 21.91 -18.36 -78.07
CA GLN A 117 21.52 -19.72 -77.71
C GLN A 117 22.42 -20.32 -76.62
N SER A 118 23.74 -20.11 -76.70
CA SER A 118 24.70 -20.59 -75.69
C SER A 118 24.43 -19.99 -74.32
N ARG A 119 24.16 -18.68 -74.23
CA ARG A 119 23.85 -18.02 -72.96
C ARG A 119 22.53 -18.49 -72.35
N ILE A 120 21.51 -18.72 -73.17
CA ILE A 120 20.25 -19.31 -72.71
C ILE A 120 20.49 -20.75 -72.21
N ARG A 121 21.26 -21.54 -72.95
CA ARG A 121 21.64 -22.91 -72.54
C ARG A 121 22.43 -22.91 -71.24
N GLU A 122 23.41 -22.03 -71.09
CA GLU A 122 24.20 -21.89 -69.87
C GLU A 122 23.32 -21.52 -68.68
N ALA A 123 22.34 -20.62 -68.85
CA ALA A 123 21.42 -20.24 -67.78
C ALA A 123 20.53 -21.41 -67.34
N TYR A 124 19.79 -22.01 -68.27
CA TYR A 124 18.72 -22.97 -67.96
C TYR A 124 19.17 -24.41 -67.84
N VAL A 125 20.13 -24.85 -68.68
CA VAL A 125 20.62 -26.23 -68.69
C VAL A 125 21.83 -26.38 -67.78
N GLY A 126 22.80 -25.46 -67.90
CA GLY A 126 24.02 -25.49 -67.10
C GLY A 126 23.78 -25.03 -65.65
N GLY A 127 23.18 -23.85 -65.49
CA GLY A 127 22.93 -23.20 -64.21
C GLY A 127 21.63 -23.63 -63.54
N LYS A 128 20.78 -24.41 -64.23
CA LYS A 128 19.44 -24.83 -63.77
C LYS A 128 18.53 -23.67 -63.36
N PHE A 129 18.76 -22.48 -63.91
CA PHE A 129 17.96 -21.29 -63.61
C PHE A 129 16.46 -21.60 -63.86
N PRO A 130 15.53 -21.34 -62.94
CA PRO A 130 14.17 -21.83 -63.09
C PRO A 130 13.40 -21.01 -64.14
N HIS A 131 12.81 -21.66 -65.14
CA HIS A 131 11.97 -20.97 -66.11
C HIS A 131 10.65 -20.53 -65.46
N SER A 132 10.15 -19.33 -65.79
CA SER A 132 8.98 -18.73 -65.13
C SER A 132 7.70 -19.61 -65.16
N SER A 133 7.59 -20.49 -66.16
CA SER A 133 6.46 -21.42 -66.29
C SER A 133 6.48 -22.59 -65.30
N THR A 134 7.63 -22.88 -64.68
CA THR A 134 7.80 -24.02 -63.77
C THR A 134 7.10 -23.80 -62.43
N SER A 135 6.69 -24.89 -61.78
CA SER A 135 6.13 -24.85 -60.42
C SER A 135 7.12 -24.23 -59.43
N ALA A 136 8.41 -24.57 -59.56
CA ALA A 136 9.49 -24.01 -58.74
C ALA A 136 9.59 -22.49 -58.87
N ALA A 137 9.58 -21.95 -60.11
CA ALA A 137 9.61 -20.50 -60.32
C ALA A 137 8.38 -19.79 -59.73
N LYS A 138 7.18 -20.35 -59.94
CA LYS A 138 5.95 -19.81 -59.36
C LYS A 138 5.98 -19.82 -57.83
N ARG A 139 6.53 -20.88 -57.22
CA ARG A 139 6.69 -20.97 -55.77
C ARG A 139 7.67 -19.94 -55.23
N ILE A 140 8.80 -19.73 -55.91
CA ILE A 140 9.78 -18.68 -55.57
C ILE A 140 9.10 -17.30 -55.58
N GLN A 141 8.30 -17.00 -56.61
CA GLN A 141 7.57 -15.73 -56.70
C GLN A 141 6.52 -15.57 -55.58
N GLN A 142 5.81 -16.64 -55.20
CA GLN A 142 4.87 -16.59 -54.07
C GLN A 142 5.58 -16.32 -52.74
N LEU A 143 6.74 -16.91 -52.52
CA LEU A 143 7.55 -16.67 -51.31
C LEU A 143 8.09 -15.25 -51.26
N GLN A 144 8.50 -14.72 -52.41
CA GLN A 144 8.92 -13.33 -52.59
C GLN A 144 7.77 -12.37 -52.21
N ALA A 145 6.55 -12.65 -52.65
CA ALA A 145 5.39 -11.78 -52.39
C ALA A 145 4.84 -11.87 -50.94
N SER A 146 4.96 -13.03 -50.29
CA SER A 146 4.29 -13.32 -49.02
C SER A 146 5.15 -13.12 -47.77
N SER A 147 6.47 -13.28 -47.89
CA SER A 147 7.36 -13.32 -46.73
C SER A 147 8.45 -12.27 -46.83
N ASP A 148 9.49 -12.54 -47.62
CA ASP A 148 10.66 -11.68 -47.82
C ASP A 148 11.53 -12.27 -48.95
N ASP A 149 12.30 -11.43 -49.63
CA ASP A 149 13.18 -11.82 -50.75
C ASP A 149 14.18 -12.91 -50.31
N ILE A 150 14.66 -12.86 -49.06
CA ILE A 150 15.59 -13.85 -48.48
C ILE A 150 14.98 -15.27 -48.44
N SER A 151 13.68 -15.39 -48.17
CA SER A 151 13.00 -16.70 -48.15
C SER A 151 12.96 -17.30 -49.55
N ALA A 152 12.66 -16.48 -50.55
CA ALA A 152 12.61 -16.86 -51.96
C ALA A 152 14.00 -17.29 -52.46
N PHE A 153 15.06 -16.58 -52.07
CA PHE A 153 16.44 -16.94 -52.40
C PHE A 153 16.86 -18.27 -51.78
N MET A 154 16.58 -18.48 -50.50
CA MET A 154 16.94 -19.72 -49.80
C MET A 154 16.17 -20.93 -50.33
N TYR A 155 14.91 -20.75 -50.72
CA TYR A 155 14.15 -21.78 -51.44
C TYR A 155 14.79 -22.11 -52.78
N ALA A 156 15.12 -21.09 -53.58
CA ALA A 156 15.76 -21.28 -54.88
C ALA A 156 17.13 -21.96 -54.77
N ALA A 157 17.91 -21.64 -53.73
CA ALA A 157 19.21 -22.25 -53.48
C ALA A 157 19.14 -23.78 -53.37
N VAL A 158 18.03 -24.33 -52.86
CA VAL A 158 17.81 -25.78 -52.80
C VAL A 158 17.82 -26.40 -54.18
N TYR A 159 17.37 -25.72 -55.24
CA TYR A 159 17.34 -26.28 -56.59
C TYR A 159 18.60 -25.94 -57.40
N LEU A 160 19.26 -24.83 -57.05
CA LEU A 160 20.33 -24.20 -57.85
C LEU A 160 21.75 -24.48 -57.36
N GLN A 161 21.95 -24.87 -56.11
CA GLN A 161 23.27 -25.13 -55.54
C GLN A 161 23.47 -26.62 -55.22
N PRO A 162 24.67 -27.18 -55.47
CA PRO A 162 25.06 -28.40 -54.79
C PRO A 162 25.15 -28.10 -53.29
N VAL A 163 24.59 -28.98 -52.45
CA VAL A 163 24.66 -28.84 -50.99
C VAL A 163 26.06 -29.24 -50.55
N ASN A 164 27.04 -28.35 -50.72
CA ASN A 164 28.37 -28.47 -50.10
C ASN A 164 28.52 -27.42 -48.99
N ALA A 165 29.08 -27.86 -47.86
CA ALA A 165 28.97 -27.25 -46.53
C ALA A 165 29.67 -25.88 -46.35
N GLN A 166 30.11 -25.22 -47.42
CA GLN A 166 30.79 -23.92 -47.39
C GLN A 166 29.87 -22.73 -47.67
N ASN A 167 28.58 -22.97 -47.91
CA ASN A 167 27.61 -21.90 -48.12
C ASN A 167 27.27 -21.24 -46.78
N SER A 168 27.37 -19.92 -46.72
CA SER A 168 27.11 -19.09 -45.55
C SER A 168 25.61 -19.06 -45.20
N ILE A 169 25.10 -20.17 -44.67
CA ILE A 169 23.78 -20.27 -44.02
C ILE A 169 23.82 -19.62 -42.62
N TYR A 170 25.01 -19.33 -42.10
CA TYR A 170 25.22 -18.67 -40.81
C TYR A 170 24.77 -17.21 -40.84
N GLY A 171 23.93 -16.82 -39.88
CA GLY A 171 23.45 -15.44 -39.70
C GLY A 171 22.17 -15.09 -40.48
N GLN A 172 21.51 -16.07 -41.11
CA GLN A 172 20.26 -15.83 -41.84
C GLN A 172 19.08 -15.58 -40.88
N PRO A 173 18.17 -14.63 -41.21
CA PRO A 173 16.94 -14.43 -40.46
C PRO A 173 16.03 -15.68 -40.54
N LEU A 174 15.06 -15.77 -39.63
CA LEU A 174 14.11 -16.90 -39.55
C LEU A 174 13.39 -17.16 -40.90
N SER A 175 13.13 -16.11 -41.67
CA SER A 175 12.55 -16.18 -43.01
C SER A 175 13.41 -16.98 -44.00
N GLY A 176 14.75 -16.83 -43.96
CA GLY A 176 15.68 -17.60 -44.77
C GLY A 176 15.68 -19.09 -44.44
N TRP A 177 15.62 -19.46 -43.16
CA TRP A 177 15.51 -20.85 -42.72
C TRP A 177 14.20 -21.50 -43.18
N ARG A 178 13.10 -20.73 -43.11
CA ARG A 178 11.80 -21.19 -43.61
C ARG A 178 11.85 -21.50 -45.11
N GLY A 179 12.40 -20.59 -45.92
CA GLY A 179 12.58 -20.81 -47.36
C GLY A 179 13.42 -22.05 -47.68
N LEU A 180 14.52 -22.28 -46.95
CA LEU A 180 15.36 -23.47 -47.10
C LEU A 180 14.60 -24.77 -46.80
N VAL A 181 13.87 -24.81 -45.69
CA VAL A 181 13.09 -25.99 -45.27
C VAL A 181 11.98 -26.28 -46.27
N GLU A 182 11.22 -25.26 -46.69
CA GLU A 182 10.15 -25.42 -47.69
C GLU A 182 10.72 -25.94 -49.02
N GLY A 183 11.88 -25.44 -49.46
CA GLY A 183 12.54 -25.93 -50.68
C GLY A 183 13.02 -27.38 -50.58
N LEU A 184 13.51 -27.82 -49.42
CA LEU A 184 13.93 -29.21 -49.21
C LEU A 184 12.73 -30.17 -49.19
N VAL A 185 11.63 -29.76 -48.58
CA VAL A 185 10.37 -30.53 -48.56
C VAL A 185 9.85 -30.73 -49.98
N ASP A 186 9.77 -29.67 -50.77
CA ASP A 186 9.25 -29.71 -52.14
C ASP A 186 10.22 -30.40 -53.11
N ARG A 187 11.55 -30.23 -52.97
CA ARG A 187 12.54 -30.83 -53.88
C ARG A 187 12.60 -32.35 -53.77
N TYR A 188 12.49 -32.88 -52.57
CA TYR A 188 12.63 -34.32 -52.31
C TYR A 188 11.28 -35.02 -52.15
N ASP A 189 10.19 -34.32 -52.43
CA ASP A 189 8.81 -34.81 -52.24
C ASP A 189 8.67 -35.57 -50.90
N LEU A 190 9.22 -34.98 -49.84
CA LEU A 190 9.30 -35.62 -48.52
C LEU A 190 7.92 -35.94 -47.93
N ILE A 191 6.87 -35.35 -48.52
CA ILE A 191 5.47 -35.55 -48.20
C ILE A 191 4.83 -36.63 -49.11
N GLY A 192 5.22 -36.74 -50.39
CA GLY A 192 4.65 -37.69 -51.36
C GLY A 192 5.22 -39.12 -51.31
N GLU A 193 6.52 -39.33 -51.17
CA GLU A 193 7.14 -40.69 -51.07
C GLU A 193 6.83 -41.43 -49.75
N VAL A 194 6.15 -40.74 -48.84
CA VAL A 194 5.84 -41.18 -47.48
C VAL A 194 4.36 -41.59 -47.32
N SER A 195 3.58 -41.51 -48.39
CA SER A 195 2.11 -41.57 -48.35
C SER A 195 1.53 -42.92 -47.91
N ASP A 196 1.75 -44.08 -48.52
CA ASP A 196 0.89 -45.24 -48.18
C ASP A 196 1.07 -45.85 -46.77
N GLY A 197 2.30 -45.96 -46.26
CA GLY A 197 2.55 -46.56 -44.94
C GLY A 197 2.52 -45.56 -43.78
N ARG A 198 2.89 -44.31 -44.06
CA ARG A 198 2.98 -43.26 -43.05
C ARG A 198 1.74 -42.37 -43.04
N GLN A 199 0.91 -42.30 -44.08
CA GLN A 199 -0.33 -41.51 -44.01
C GLN A 199 -1.34 -42.13 -43.05
N GLN A 200 -1.50 -43.46 -42.98
CA GLN A 200 -2.32 -44.08 -41.92
C GLN A 200 -1.70 -43.94 -40.52
N ALA A 201 -0.38 -44.12 -40.40
CA ALA A 201 0.31 -43.96 -39.12
C ALA A 201 0.41 -42.50 -38.68
N ALA A 202 0.51 -41.55 -39.61
CA ALA A 202 0.57 -40.11 -39.39
C ALA A 202 -0.82 -39.55 -39.22
N GLU A 203 -1.86 -39.98 -39.94
CA GLU A 203 -3.25 -39.65 -39.61
C GLU A 203 -3.59 -40.19 -38.22
N ALA A 204 -3.23 -41.43 -37.87
CA ALA A 204 -3.40 -41.92 -36.51
C ALA A 204 -2.56 -41.12 -35.48
N SER A 205 -1.33 -40.71 -35.82
CA SER A 205 -0.47 -39.91 -34.94
C SER A 205 -0.89 -38.45 -34.87
N PHE A 206 -1.47 -37.88 -35.92
CA PHE A 206 -2.02 -36.52 -36.02
C PHE A 206 -3.39 -36.48 -35.35
N GLU A 207 -4.21 -37.52 -35.44
CA GLU A 207 -5.44 -37.68 -34.67
C GLU A 207 -5.09 -37.84 -33.19
N GLN A 208 -4.07 -38.63 -32.83
CA GLN A 208 -3.56 -38.71 -31.45
C GLN A 208 -2.94 -37.40 -30.97
N LEU A 209 -2.20 -36.68 -31.81
CA LEU A 209 -1.62 -35.38 -31.49
C LEU A 209 -2.72 -34.32 -31.37
N ARG A 210 -3.74 -34.34 -32.24
CA ARG A 210 -4.93 -33.49 -32.17
C ARG A 210 -5.68 -33.75 -30.89
N ASN A 211 -5.97 -35.02 -30.57
CA ASN A 211 -6.65 -35.38 -29.33
C ASN A 211 -5.82 -35.00 -28.10
N LYS A 212 -4.49 -35.19 -28.12
CA LYS A 212 -3.60 -34.74 -27.04
C LYS A 212 -3.50 -33.22 -26.95
N ALA A 213 -3.52 -32.51 -28.08
CA ALA A 213 -3.50 -31.05 -28.13
C ALA A 213 -4.83 -30.49 -27.65
N GLU A 214 -5.96 -31.04 -28.06
CA GLU A 214 -7.30 -30.71 -27.57
C GLU A 214 -7.43 -31.01 -26.08
N GLN A 215 -6.94 -32.16 -25.62
CA GLN A 215 -6.89 -32.49 -24.19
C GLN A 215 -5.99 -31.52 -23.42
N PHE A 216 -4.78 -31.25 -23.92
CA PHE A 216 -3.85 -30.30 -23.29
C PHE A 216 -4.41 -28.88 -23.27
N VAL A 217 -5.02 -28.43 -24.35
CA VAL A 217 -5.70 -27.13 -24.43
C VAL A 217 -6.90 -27.09 -23.48
N SER A 218 -7.68 -28.17 -23.39
CA SER A 218 -8.79 -28.29 -22.44
C SER A 218 -8.30 -28.26 -20.99
N GLU A 219 -7.26 -29.03 -20.65
CA GLU A 219 -6.63 -29.03 -19.32
C GLU A 219 -6.05 -27.66 -18.97
N LYS A 220 -5.36 -27.00 -19.90
CA LYS A 220 -4.83 -25.65 -19.68
C LYS A 220 -5.92 -24.60 -19.60
N SER A 221 -6.98 -24.71 -20.40
CA SER A 221 -8.16 -23.86 -20.30
C SER A 221 -8.81 -24.01 -18.93
N GLN A 222 -9.06 -25.25 -18.49
CA GLN A 222 -9.64 -25.54 -17.17
C GLN A 222 -8.74 -25.03 -16.04
N ALA A 223 -7.41 -25.16 -16.16
CA ALA A 223 -6.47 -24.62 -15.19
C ALA A 223 -6.47 -23.09 -15.18
N CYS A 224 -6.57 -22.44 -16.35
CA CYS A 224 -6.67 -20.99 -16.46
C CYS A 224 -8.00 -20.47 -15.91
N ASP A 225 -9.11 -21.19 -16.14
CA ASP A 225 -10.43 -20.89 -15.60
C ASP A 225 -10.48 -21.09 -14.08
N ALA A 226 -9.83 -22.15 -13.57
CA ALA A 226 -9.67 -22.38 -12.14
C ALA A 226 -8.85 -21.25 -11.50
N LEU A 227 -7.73 -20.88 -12.11
CA LEU A 227 -6.91 -19.76 -11.65
C LEU A 227 -7.70 -18.43 -11.65
N HIS A 228 -8.51 -18.17 -12.67
CA HIS A 228 -9.39 -17.00 -12.70
C HIS A 228 -10.44 -17.03 -11.59
N ARG A 229 -11.06 -18.19 -11.32
CA ARG A 229 -12.01 -18.35 -10.21
C ARG A 229 -11.33 -18.13 -8.87
N ASP A 230 -10.13 -18.67 -8.68
CA ASP A 230 -9.36 -18.49 -7.44
C ASP A 230 -8.95 -17.02 -7.25
N TYR A 231 -8.51 -16.35 -8.32
CA TYR A 231 -8.21 -14.91 -8.27
C TYR A 231 -9.45 -14.06 -8.00
N ALA A 232 -10.59 -14.38 -8.60
CA ALA A 232 -11.85 -13.70 -8.35
C ALA A 232 -12.28 -13.90 -6.88
N GLY A 233 -12.25 -15.13 -6.39
CA GLY A 233 -12.55 -15.45 -4.99
C GLY A 233 -11.59 -14.79 -4.00
N LEU A 234 -10.30 -14.76 -4.30
CA LEU A 234 -9.30 -14.04 -3.51
C LEU A 234 -9.61 -12.54 -3.50
N THR A 235 -9.88 -11.95 -4.66
CA THR A 235 -10.20 -10.51 -4.77
C THR A 235 -11.44 -10.15 -3.98
N ASP A 236 -12.49 -10.97 -4.05
CA ASP A 236 -13.71 -10.78 -3.28
C ASP A 236 -13.46 -10.93 -1.77
N SER A 237 -12.68 -11.93 -1.35
CA SER A 237 -12.32 -12.10 0.07
C SER A 237 -11.48 -10.93 0.61
N VAL A 238 -10.54 -10.42 -0.18
CA VAL A 238 -9.71 -9.26 0.16
C VAL A 238 -10.57 -8.00 0.24
N ARG A 239 -11.49 -7.80 -0.71
CA ARG A 239 -12.44 -6.68 -0.66
C ARG A 239 -13.32 -6.77 0.58
N GLN A 240 -13.89 -7.93 0.86
CA GLN A 240 -14.79 -8.13 2.00
C GLN A 240 -14.07 -7.93 3.33
N GLU A 241 -12.85 -8.44 3.47
CA GLU A 241 -12.05 -8.24 4.68
C GLU A 241 -11.57 -6.78 4.82
N ALA A 242 -11.23 -6.10 3.71
CA ALA A 242 -10.91 -4.69 3.72
C ALA A 242 -12.11 -3.83 4.16
N GLU A 243 -13.30 -4.11 3.63
CA GLU A 243 -14.55 -3.45 4.04
C GLU A 243 -14.86 -3.71 5.52
N ARG A 244 -14.65 -4.95 5.98
CA ARG A 244 -14.82 -5.32 7.39
C ARG A 244 -13.86 -4.55 8.28
N GLN A 245 -12.57 -4.48 7.92
CA GLN A 245 -11.57 -3.74 8.68
C GLN A 245 -11.85 -2.24 8.71
N VAL A 246 -12.27 -1.63 7.59
CA VAL A 246 -12.64 -0.21 7.55
C VAL A 246 -13.82 0.06 8.49
N THR A 247 -14.82 -0.84 8.50
CA THR A 247 -16.00 -0.71 9.36
C THR A 247 -15.62 -0.89 10.84
N GLU A 248 -14.93 -1.98 11.19
CA GLU A 248 -14.48 -2.25 12.56
C GLU A 248 -13.55 -1.16 13.09
N PHE A 249 -12.62 -0.66 12.26
CA PHE A 249 -11.75 0.44 12.63
C PHE A 249 -12.53 1.74 12.84
N GLY A 250 -13.49 2.05 11.96
CA GLY A 250 -14.36 3.22 12.09
C GLY A 250 -15.21 3.20 13.35
N GLU A 251 -15.82 2.05 13.66
CA GLU A 251 -16.57 1.85 14.89
C GLU A 251 -15.68 1.94 16.14
N SER A 252 -14.51 1.30 16.12
CA SER A 252 -13.55 1.36 17.23
C SER A 252 -13.02 2.77 17.45
N HIS A 253 -12.74 3.52 16.38
CA HIS A 253 -12.27 4.90 16.47
C HIS A 253 -13.35 5.81 17.06
N THR A 254 -14.59 5.66 16.61
CA THR A 254 -15.74 6.42 17.14
C THR A 254 -15.97 6.11 18.62
N ARG A 255 -15.90 4.83 19.02
CA ARG A 255 -16.00 4.41 20.43
C ARG A 255 -14.87 5.00 21.27
N TRP A 256 -13.62 4.87 20.81
CA TRP A 256 -12.47 5.40 21.53
C TRP A 256 -12.53 6.91 21.69
N GLN A 257 -12.96 7.63 20.64
CA GLN A 257 -13.13 9.08 20.70
C GLN A 257 -14.18 9.47 21.76
N ALA A 258 -15.32 8.78 21.79
CA ALA A 258 -16.35 9.01 22.79
C ALA A 258 -15.87 8.69 24.22
N GLU A 259 -15.16 7.57 24.41
CA GLU A 259 -14.57 7.19 25.70
C GLU A 259 -13.51 8.19 26.16
N PHE A 260 -12.66 8.67 25.24
CA PHE A 260 -11.63 9.65 25.53
C PHE A 260 -12.22 11.01 25.91
N ASP A 261 -13.24 11.46 25.17
CA ASP A 261 -13.93 12.72 25.48
C ASP A 261 -14.67 12.62 26.82
N GLN A 262 -15.30 11.48 27.13
CA GLN A 262 -15.90 11.22 28.43
C GLN A 262 -14.85 11.20 29.55
N LEU A 263 -13.71 10.54 29.34
CA LEU A 263 -12.62 10.48 30.32
C LEU A 263 -12.04 11.87 30.57
N LYS A 264 -11.84 12.67 29.51
CA LYS A 264 -11.36 14.04 29.60
C LYS A 264 -12.33 14.93 30.36
N ALA A 265 -13.63 14.87 30.05
CA ALA A 265 -14.66 15.62 30.77
C ALA A 265 -14.71 15.23 32.25
N LYS A 266 -14.68 13.93 32.55
CA LYS A 266 -14.64 13.42 33.92
C LYS A 266 -13.40 13.90 34.66
N HIS A 267 -12.23 13.81 34.04
CA HIS A 267 -10.98 14.27 34.64
C HIS A 267 -10.99 15.79 34.92
N GLN A 268 -11.51 16.59 34.00
CA GLN A 268 -11.67 18.04 34.22
C GLN A 268 -12.62 18.33 35.40
N GLN A 269 -13.72 17.60 35.49
CA GLN A 269 -14.66 17.73 36.60
C GLN A 269 -14.04 17.31 37.94
N ASP A 270 -13.33 16.19 37.97
CA ASP A 270 -12.65 15.67 39.16
C ASP A 270 -11.54 16.61 39.62
N MET A 271 -10.76 17.19 38.70
CA MET A 271 -9.73 18.19 39.02
C MET A 271 -10.32 19.48 39.58
N GLU A 272 -11.42 19.98 39.02
CA GLU A 272 -12.08 21.16 39.55
C GLU A 272 -12.70 20.89 40.94
N LYS A 273 -13.26 19.70 41.15
CA LYS A 273 -13.75 19.27 42.47
C LYS A 273 -12.61 19.17 43.49
N LEU A 274 -11.48 18.57 43.10
CA LEU A 274 -10.29 18.46 43.95
C LEU A 274 -9.74 19.84 44.30
N ARG A 275 -9.63 20.75 43.33
CA ARG A 275 -9.19 22.13 43.54
C ARG A 275 -10.05 22.86 44.56
N LYS A 276 -11.38 22.81 44.41
CA LYS A 276 -12.32 23.42 45.36
C LYS A 276 -12.20 22.82 46.77
N THR A 277 -12.11 21.50 46.86
CA THR A 277 -11.95 20.80 48.15
C THR A 277 -10.64 21.23 48.82
N PHE A 278 -9.55 21.30 48.07
CA PHE A 278 -8.24 21.73 48.57
C PHE A 278 -8.23 23.21 49.01
N GLU A 279 -8.85 24.12 48.25
CA GLU A 279 -9.00 25.53 48.63
C GLU A 279 -9.82 25.68 49.92
N GLU A 280 -10.92 24.93 50.06
CA GLU A 280 -11.75 24.90 51.29
C GLU A 280 -10.99 24.32 52.49
N GLU A 281 -10.23 23.22 52.30
CA GLU A 281 -9.36 22.63 53.33
C GLU A 281 -8.27 23.60 53.80
N MET A 282 -7.58 24.26 52.86
CA MET A 282 -6.54 25.24 53.18
C MET A 282 -7.11 26.43 53.96
N GLY A 283 -8.33 26.87 53.60
CA GLY A 283 -9.04 27.94 54.33
C GLY A 283 -9.38 27.58 55.78
N LEU A 284 -9.68 26.31 56.06
CA LEU A 284 -10.09 25.84 57.40
C LEU A 284 -8.93 25.34 58.27
N ARG A 285 -7.81 24.96 57.64
CA ARG A 285 -6.59 24.55 58.34
C ARG A 285 -5.98 25.67 59.17
N ALA A 286 -5.99 26.91 58.66
CA ALA A 286 -5.45 28.06 59.39
C ALA A 286 -6.19 28.33 60.71
N PRO A 287 -7.53 28.40 60.74
CA PRO A 287 -8.30 28.46 62.00
C PRO A 287 -8.05 27.27 62.94
N ALA A 288 -7.98 26.04 62.43
CA ALA A 288 -7.72 24.86 63.25
C ALA A 288 -6.36 24.93 63.95
N LEU A 289 -5.32 25.37 63.23
CA LEU A 289 -3.98 25.57 63.80
C LEU A 289 -3.97 26.68 64.85
N TYR A 290 -4.68 27.79 64.62
CA TYR A 290 -4.83 28.86 65.60
C TYR A 290 -5.47 28.36 66.91
N TRP A 291 -6.60 27.65 66.83
CA TRP A 291 -7.27 27.12 68.01
C TRP A 291 -6.44 26.05 68.73
N LYS A 292 -5.66 25.26 67.99
CA LYS A 292 -4.71 24.30 68.57
C LYS A 292 -3.60 24.97 69.37
N ASP A 293 -3.09 26.10 68.89
CA ASP A 293 -2.10 26.90 69.61
C ASP A 293 -2.72 27.53 70.88
N LYS A 294 -3.93 28.08 70.76
CA LYS A 294 -4.70 28.59 71.91
C LYS A 294 -5.02 27.51 72.94
N GLN A 295 -5.43 26.32 72.51
CA GLN A 295 -5.68 25.17 73.38
C GLN A 295 -4.42 24.84 74.19
N LYS A 296 -3.25 24.73 73.55
CA LYS A 296 -1.99 24.47 74.26
C LYS A 296 -1.66 25.55 75.30
N THR A 297 -1.85 26.82 74.92
CA THR A 297 -1.60 27.96 75.81
C THR A 297 -2.52 27.91 77.03
N HIS A 298 -3.83 27.82 76.84
CA HIS A 298 -4.79 27.76 77.95
C HIS A 298 -4.65 26.49 78.79
N GLY A 299 -4.28 25.34 78.19
CA GLY A 299 -3.99 24.11 78.94
C GLY A 299 -2.76 24.24 79.83
N THR A 300 -1.70 24.88 79.35
CA THR A 300 -0.50 25.16 80.15
C THR A 300 -0.84 26.06 81.33
N TRP A 301 -1.56 27.15 81.08
CA TRP A 301 -1.99 28.07 82.14
C TRP A 301 -3.00 27.44 83.10
N SER A 302 -3.89 26.56 82.62
CA SER A 302 -4.81 25.79 83.48
C SER A 302 -4.01 24.92 84.45
N ASN A 303 -2.98 24.21 83.98
CA ASN A 303 -2.12 23.41 84.85
C ASN A 303 -1.38 24.26 85.89
N VAL A 304 -0.84 25.43 85.49
CA VAL A 304 -0.16 26.36 86.40
C VAL A 304 -1.13 26.87 87.47
N TRP A 305 -2.27 27.45 87.07
CA TRP A 305 -3.25 28.00 88.01
C TRP A 305 -3.93 26.92 88.85
N GLY A 306 -4.08 25.70 88.33
CA GLY A 306 -4.58 24.54 89.07
C GLY A 306 -3.61 24.14 90.19
N ALA A 307 -2.31 24.06 89.88
CA ALA A 307 -1.28 23.82 90.89
C ALA A 307 -1.22 24.95 91.94
N VAL A 308 -1.26 26.21 91.51
CA VAL A 308 -1.29 27.38 92.42
C VAL A 308 -2.55 27.37 93.29
N SER A 309 -3.71 26.99 92.74
CA SER A 309 -4.96 26.86 93.50
C SER A 309 -4.86 25.78 94.57
N PHE A 310 -4.34 24.60 94.22
CA PHE A 310 -4.19 23.49 95.16
C PHE A 310 -3.21 23.84 96.29
N LEU A 311 -2.03 24.37 95.95
CA LEU A 311 -1.06 24.84 96.92
C LEU A 311 -1.60 25.99 97.76
N GLY A 312 -2.38 26.90 97.16
CA GLY A 312 -3.05 28.00 97.84
C GLY A 312 -4.07 27.54 98.86
N ILE A 313 -4.90 26.53 98.53
CA ILE A 313 -5.85 25.92 99.47
C ILE A 313 -5.12 25.24 100.63
N VAL A 314 -4.10 24.42 100.34
CA VAL A 314 -3.30 23.73 101.37
C VAL A 314 -2.59 24.75 102.26
N GLY A 315 -2.00 25.78 101.68
CA GLY A 315 -1.32 26.86 102.40
C GLY A 315 -2.28 27.68 103.25
N ALA A 316 -3.46 28.03 102.72
CA ALA A 316 -4.52 28.72 103.46
C ALA A 316 -5.01 27.89 104.65
N ALA A 317 -5.30 26.61 104.45
CA ALA A 317 -5.75 25.70 105.50
C ALA A 317 -4.66 25.54 106.58
N SER A 318 -3.41 25.35 106.18
CA SER A 318 -2.28 25.20 107.10
C SER A 318 -2.00 26.49 107.88
N GLY A 319 -2.02 27.64 107.20
CA GLY A 319 -1.79 28.95 107.80
C GLY A 319 -2.90 29.35 108.77
N LEU A 320 -4.17 29.22 108.37
CA LEU A 320 -5.30 29.47 109.27
C LEU A 320 -5.31 28.49 110.45
N GLY A 321 -5.01 27.20 110.21
CA GLY A 321 -4.86 26.19 111.26
C GLY A 321 -3.77 26.55 112.27
N PHE A 322 -2.61 27.03 111.79
CA PHE A 322 -1.54 27.52 112.65
C PHE A 322 -1.97 28.73 113.49
N GLN A 323 -2.63 29.72 112.89
CA GLN A 323 -3.12 30.91 113.60
C GLN A 323 -4.17 30.55 114.66
N ILE A 324 -5.07 29.60 114.37
CA ILE A 324 -6.04 29.09 115.33
C ILE A 324 -5.33 28.35 116.47
N HIS A 325 -4.36 27.49 116.16
CA HIS A 325 -3.58 26.77 117.16
C HIS A 325 -2.79 27.72 118.07
N ASP A 326 -2.14 28.75 117.52
CA ASP A 326 -1.44 29.78 118.30
C ASP A 326 -2.39 30.58 119.19
N LEU A 327 -3.56 30.96 118.68
CA LEU A 327 -4.60 31.64 119.45
C LEU A 327 -5.04 30.80 120.66
N LEU A 328 -5.36 29.51 120.43
CA LEU A 328 -5.82 28.57 121.46
C LEU A 328 -4.73 28.27 122.49
N LYS A 329 -3.48 28.04 122.06
CA LYS A 329 -2.35 27.77 122.96
C LYS A 329 -2.04 28.95 123.87
N ASN A 330 -2.15 30.17 123.34
CA ASN A 330 -1.84 31.40 124.07
C ASN A 330 -3.06 31.97 124.84
N THR A 331 -4.13 31.20 125.01
CA THR A 331 -5.30 31.58 125.79
C THR A 331 -5.42 30.66 127.02
N PRO A 332 -5.52 31.20 128.27
CA PRO A 332 -5.64 30.38 129.47
C PRO A 332 -6.87 29.48 129.45
N ALA A 333 -6.75 28.28 130.01
CA ALA A 333 -7.86 27.33 130.09
C ALA A 333 -9.07 27.97 130.81
N ASN A 334 -10.27 27.77 130.24
CA ASN A 334 -11.54 28.29 130.74
C ASN A 334 -11.75 29.82 130.60
N THR A 335 -10.96 30.51 129.76
CA THR A 335 -11.17 31.92 129.40
C THR A 335 -11.38 32.09 127.89
N ALA A 336 -12.17 33.09 127.48
CA ALA A 336 -12.36 33.41 126.08
C ALA A 336 -11.14 34.18 125.53
N PRO A 337 -10.68 33.92 124.29
CA PRO A 337 -9.63 34.71 123.65
C PRO A 337 -10.02 36.18 123.52
N GLU A 338 -9.02 37.07 123.47
CA GLU A 338 -9.25 38.51 123.29
C GLU A 338 -10.03 38.81 121.98
N THR A 339 -11.11 39.58 122.08
CA THR A 339 -12.05 39.83 120.98
C THR A 339 -11.39 40.42 119.74
N TRP A 340 -10.38 41.28 119.89
CA TRP A 340 -9.67 41.87 118.74
C TRP A 340 -8.85 40.85 117.96
N ARG A 341 -8.27 39.84 118.62
CA ARG A 341 -7.52 38.74 117.97
C ARG A 341 -8.46 37.87 117.15
N LEU A 342 -9.65 37.58 117.68
CA LEU A 342 -10.71 36.90 116.94
C LEU A 342 -11.19 37.70 115.73
N ALA A 343 -11.37 39.02 115.89
CA ALA A 343 -11.77 39.90 114.79
C ALA A 343 -10.72 39.95 113.67
N VAL A 344 -9.43 40.05 114.01
CA VAL A 344 -8.33 40.01 113.03
C VAL A 344 -8.25 38.63 112.36
N LEU A 345 -8.40 37.54 113.11
CA LEU A 345 -8.41 36.18 112.56
C LEU A 345 -9.57 35.99 111.56
N ALA A 346 -10.77 36.45 111.92
CA ALA A 346 -11.93 36.40 111.03
C ALA A 346 -11.70 37.21 109.76
N LEU A 347 -11.13 38.42 109.87
CA LEU A 347 -10.80 39.27 108.73
C LEU A 347 -9.78 38.58 107.80
N VAL A 348 -8.70 38.03 108.36
CA VAL A 348 -7.68 37.28 107.61
C VAL A 348 -8.28 36.05 106.94
N ALA A 349 -9.14 35.30 107.63
CA ALA A 349 -9.83 34.15 107.06
C ALA A 349 -10.71 34.54 105.86
N VAL A 350 -11.49 35.63 105.97
CA VAL A 350 -12.32 36.14 104.87
C VAL A 350 -11.48 36.51 103.66
N PHE A 351 -10.41 37.31 103.84
CA PHE A 351 -9.54 37.69 102.73
C PHE A 351 -8.77 36.51 102.14
N THR A 352 -8.39 35.53 102.95
CA THR A 352 -7.70 34.31 102.48
C THR A 352 -8.63 33.48 101.61
N VAL A 353 -9.86 33.22 102.07
CA VAL A 353 -10.87 32.48 101.30
C VAL A 353 -11.22 33.21 100.01
N TRP A 354 -11.37 34.54 100.08
CA TRP A 354 -11.63 35.37 98.91
C TRP A 354 -10.48 35.33 97.89
N GLY A 355 -9.23 35.43 98.34
CA GLY A 355 -8.04 35.34 97.49
C GLY A 355 -7.91 33.96 96.82
N VAL A 356 -8.09 32.88 97.57
CA VAL A 356 -8.10 31.52 97.02
C VAL A 356 -9.23 31.35 96.00
N ARG A 357 -10.42 31.89 96.28
CA ARG A 357 -11.55 31.88 95.33
C ARG A 357 -11.20 32.57 94.01
N LEU A 358 -10.47 33.67 94.02
CA LEU A 358 -10.04 34.36 92.81
C LEU A 358 -9.08 33.50 91.97
N ILE A 359 -8.13 32.83 92.61
CA ILE A 359 -7.17 31.93 91.93
C ILE A 359 -7.90 30.72 91.32
N VAL A 360 -8.83 30.10 92.07
CA VAL A 360 -9.65 29.00 91.55
C VAL A 360 -10.49 29.44 90.36
N ARG A 361 -11.03 30.67 90.37
CA ARG A 361 -11.75 31.23 89.20
C ARG A 361 -10.85 31.39 87.98
N LEU A 362 -9.59 31.82 88.15
CA LEU A 362 -8.62 31.88 87.05
C LEU A 362 -8.32 30.49 86.48
N PHE A 363 -8.15 29.48 87.34
CA PHE A 363 -8.00 28.09 86.91
C PHE A 363 -9.21 27.62 86.08
N LEU A 364 -10.42 27.81 86.60
CA LEU A 364 -11.65 27.39 85.91
C LEU A 364 -11.83 28.12 84.58
N SER A 365 -11.50 29.41 84.50
CA SER A 365 -11.55 30.18 83.24
C SER A 365 -10.60 29.60 82.18
N HIS A 366 -9.34 29.34 82.54
CA HIS A 366 -8.38 28.71 81.62
C HIS A 366 -8.81 27.29 81.22
N GLN A 367 -9.44 26.52 82.12
CA GLN A 367 -9.97 25.19 81.81
C GLN A 367 -11.17 25.24 80.84
N HIS A 368 -12.06 26.21 81.02
CA HIS A 368 -13.16 26.44 80.08
C HIS A 368 -12.66 26.85 78.70
N LEU A 369 -11.70 27.79 78.62
CA LEU A 369 -11.11 28.22 77.35
C LEU A 369 -10.32 27.10 76.66
N TYR A 370 -9.66 26.23 77.43
CA TYR A 370 -9.03 25.01 76.90
C TYR A 370 -10.07 24.09 76.25
N THR A 371 -11.19 23.84 76.94
CA THR A 371 -12.26 22.95 76.48
C THR A 371 -12.96 23.54 75.26
N ASP A 372 -13.26 24.84 75.25
CA ASP A 372 -13.85 25.54 74.09
C ASP A 372 -12.94 25.45 72.85
N ALA A 373 -11.63 25.64 73.02
CA ALA A 373 -10.67 25.49 71.92
C ALA A 373 -10.62 24.02 71.41
N GLN A 374 -10.69 23.03 72.30
CA GLN A 374 -10.74 21.61 71.95
C GLN A 374 -12.01 21.24 71.16
N GLU A 375 -13.16 21.73 71.60
CA GLU A 375 -14.45 21.54 70.93
C GLU A 375 -14.42 22.14 69.52
N ARG A 376 -13.89 23.36 69.35
CA ARG A 376 -13.73 24.00 68.04
C ARG A 376 -12.83 23.21 67.10
N ILE A 377 -11.69 22.69 67.57
CA ILE A 377 -10.80 21.85 66.75
C ILE A 377 -11.53 20.58 66.29
N THR A 378 -12.24 19.93 67.20
CA THR A 378 -13.00 18.71 66.91
C THR A 378 -14.10 18.99 65.89
N MET A 379 -14.82 20.10 66.02
CA MET A 379 -15.83 20.53 65.04
C MET A 379 -15.23 20.79 63.66
N VAL A 380 -14.08 21.49 63.56
CA VAL A 380 -13.42 21.72 62.26
C VAL A 380 -12.97 20.41 61.63
N GLN A 381 -12.34 19.51 62.40
CA GLN A 381 -11.90 18.21 61.88
C GLN A 381 -13.08 17.34 61.44
N THR A 382 -14.16 17.34 62.22
CA THR A 382 -15.39 16.62 61.86
C THR A 382 -15.99 17.19 60.57
N TYR A 383 -16.05 18.53 60.44
CA TYR A 383 -16.51 19.19 59.22
C TYR A 383 -15.66 18.82 58.00
N LEU A 384 -14.33 18.80 58.13
CA LEU A 384 -13.42 18.38 57.06
C LEU A 384 -13.65 16.92 56.66
N SER A 385 -13.77 16.01 57.63
CA SER A 385 -14.04 14.59 57.35
C SER A 385 -15.40 14.35 56.67
N LEU A 386 -16.42 15.14 57.00
CA LEU A 386 -17.75 15.06 56.38
C LEU A 386 -17.76 15.68 54.98
N MET A 387 -16.88 16.63 54.70
CA MET A 387 -16.68 17.17 53.36
C MET A 387 -16.00 16.15 52.42
N GLU A 388 -14.96 15.47 52.88
CA GLU A 388 -14.24 14.45 52.09
C GLU A 388 -15.18 13.30 51.65
N GLY A 389 -16.15 12.93 52.50
CA GLY A 389 -17.13 11.86 52.21
C GLY A 389 -18.35 12.25 51.38
N GLU A 390 -18.42 13.47 50.82
CA GLU A 390 -19.62 14.05 50.17
C GLU A 390 -20.90 14.08 51.05
N HIS A 391 -20.79 13.96 52.37
CA HIS A 391 -21.94 13.89 53.28
C HIS A 391 -22.56 15.26 53.61
N LEU A 392 -22.00 16.35 53.09
CA LEU A 392 -22.46 17.75 53.30
C LEU A 392 -22.94 18.41 51.99
N ALA A 393 -23.96 17.83 51.37
CA ALA A 393 -24.51 18.25 50.08
C ALA A 393 -25.27 19.59 50.13
N SER A 394 -25.81 20.00 51.28
CA SER A 394 -26.64 21.21 51.40
C SER A 394 -25.88 22.41 51.94
N ARG A 395 -26.03 23.57 51.28
CA ARG A 395 -25.51 24.88 51.74
C ARG A 395 -26.03 25.24 53.15
N LYS A 396 -27.22 24.78 53.52
CA LYS A 396 -27.80 25.00 54.86
C LYS A 396 -27.03 24.26 55.95
N ASP A 397 -26.60 23.04 55.68
CA ASP A 397 -25.84 22.22 56.66
C ASP A 397 -24.47 22.84 56.91
N ARG A 398 -23.82 23.31 55.83
CA ARG A 398 -22.56 24.07 55.92
C ARG A 398 -22.72 25.35 56.74
N GLN A 399 -23.80 26.11 56.50
CA GLN A 399 -24.08 27.34 57.26
C GLN A 399 -24.31 27.07 58.75
N LEU A 400 -25.02 25.98 59.09
CA LEU A 400 -25.30 25.61 60.48
C LEU A 400 -24.01 25.25 61.24
N ILE A 401 -23.11 24.49 60.62
CA ILE A 401 -21.83 24.11 61.22
C ILE A 401 -20.90 25.33 61.36
N LEU A 402 -20.85 26.21 60.36
CA LEU A 402 -20.06 27.45 60.44
C LEU A 402 -20.59 28.39 61.54
N GLN A 403 -21.91 28.50 61.72
CA GLN A 403 -22.49 29.28 62.82
C GLN A 403 -22.14 28.71 64.20
N ALA A 404 -22.14 27.38 64.35
CA ALA A 404 -21.69 26.73 65.57
C ALA A 404 -20.20 26.99 65.85
N LEU A 405 -19.36 26.99 64.81
CA LEU A 405 -17.91 27.19 64.91
C LEU A 405 -17.53 28.64 65.30
N PHE A 406 -18.28 29.63 64.81
CA PHE A 406 -18.01 31.06 65.06
C PHE A 406 -18.77 31.65 66.26
N ARG A 407 -19.38 30.81 67.11
CA ARG A 407 -20.06 31.29 68.31
C ARG A 407 -19.07 32.01 69.26
N PRO A 408 -19.44 33.15 69.86
CA PRO A 408 -18.64 33.79 70.90
C PRO A 408 -18.43 32.84 72.08
N ALA A 409 -17.20 32.75 72.59
CA ALA A 409 -16.92 31.99 73.80
C ALA A 409 -17.62 32.68 74.98
N SER A 410 -18.42 31.92 75.74
CA SER A 410 -18.97 32.41 77.01
C SER A 410 -17.87 32.32 78.07
N ASP A 411 -17.12 33.39 78.28
CA ASP A 411 -16.24 33.46 79.44
C ASP A 411 -17.12 33.54 80.71
N GLY A 412 -17.04 32.51 81.54
CA GLY A 412 -17.82 32.39 82.78
C GLY A 412 -17.47 33.48 83.82
N LEU A 413 -16.48 34.32 83.53
CA LEU A 413 -16.00 35.36 84.44
C LEU A 413 -16.94 36.58 84.56
N VAL A 414 -17.68 36.93 83.50
CA VAL A 414 -18.40 38.23 83.43
C VAL A 414 -19.81 38.19 84.07
N LYS A 415 -20.39 37.00 84.29
CA LYS A 415 -21.75 36.87 84.82
C LYS A 415 -21.84 36.74 86.35
N ASP A 416 -20.71 36.56 87.01
CA ASP A 416 -20.64 36.05 88.39
C ASP A 416 -20.11 37.08 89.41
N GLU A 417 -20.13 38.37 89.03
CA GLU A 417 -19.90 39.58 89.84
C GLU A 417 -21.09 39.87 90.81
N GLY A 418 -21.84 38.83 91.20
CA GLY A 418 -22.76 38.91 92.32
C GLY A 418 -21.97 38.94 93.62
N VAL A 419 -21.71 40.14 94.13
CA VAL A 419 -21.15 40.38 95.47
C VAL A 419 -21.95 39.54 96.49
N PRO A 420 -21.34 38.61 97.25
CA PRO A 420 -22.08 37.89 98.28
C PRO A 420 -22.30 38.86 99.44
N PHE A 421 -23.55 39.01 99.88
CA PHE A 421 -24.06 39.94 100.90
C PHE A 421 -24.24 41.39 100.44
N SER A 422 -25.39 41.66 99.83
CA SER A 422 -25.92 43.02 99.70
C SER A 422 -26.34 43.54 101.08
N LEU A 423 -25.63 44.55 101.60
CA LEU A 423 -26.03 45.30 102.81
C LEU A 423 -27.46 45.88 102.72
N ALA A 424 -28.03 45.99 101.52
CA ALA A 424 -29.41 46.43 101.30
C ALA A 424 -30.46 45.42 101.82
N GLU A 425 -30.12 44.12 101.93
CA GLU A 425 -31.05 43.08 102.38
C GLU A 425 -31.18 43.06 103.92
N VAL A 426 -30.16 43.53 104.65
CA VAL A 426 -30.20 43.67 106.12
C VAL A 426 -30.98 44.92 106.54
N ILE A 427 -30.88 46.01 105.78
CA ILE A 427 -31.59 47.28 106.06
C ILE A 427 -33.09 47.15 105.79
N THR A 428 -33.50 46.32 104.84
CA THR A 428 -34.92 46.14 104.49
C THR A 428 -35.66 45.14 105.39
N ARG A 429 -34.94 44.37 106.22
CA ARG A 429 -35.56 43.36 107.10
C ARG A 429 -35.90 43.84 108.52
N GLN A 430 -35.44 45.03 108.94
CA GLN A 430 -35.74 45.61 110.27
C GLN A 430 -36.83 46.70 110.28
N GLY A 431 -37.57 46.90 109.18
CA GLY A 431 -38.68 47.85 109.13
C GLY A 431 -40.05 47.17 109.03
N LYS A 432 -40.56 46.61 110.13
CA LYS A 432 -42.01 46.43 110.42
C LYS A 432 -42.20 45.93 111.86
N PRO A 433 -43.28 46.31 112.57
CA PRO A 433 -44.47 47.03 112.11
C PRO A 433 -44.29 48.54 111.92
#